data_AF-A0A2Z6PQA7-F1
#
_entry.id   AF-A0A2Z6PQA7-F1
#
_cell.length_a   1.000
_cell.length_b   1.000
_cell.length_c   1.000
_cell.angle_alpha   90.00
_cell.angle_beta   90.00
_cell.angle_gamma   90.00
#
_symmetry.space_group_name_H-M   'P 1'
#
loop_
_entity.id
_entity.type
_entity.pdbx_description
1 polymer ?
#
loop_
_entity_poly.entity_id
_entity_poly.type
_entity_poly.pdbx_seq_one_letter_code
_entity_poly.pdbx_strand_id
1 'polypeptide(L)'
;MNGGWSDRKSDSIGSIESAPHNTVHKWVGAADTPNNEDMGTFYTAARDPTFYPHHANIDRLWVMWKNLGQGRKDYSDDLDWLESNFFFYDENANLVRVKRPKKLRSKVEKEQEEEVLVIEGIEFESDKSIKFDVHVNDDEDELSEPNQAEFVGSFVSLHHGHNGKTSTRFKVGISKVLENLEADLDDDLVITLVPKVGKGEVSIGNIMIEFLPKY
;
A
#
# COMPACT_ATOMS: atom_id res chain seq x y z
N MET A 1 -13.44 36.43 -17.32
CA MET A 1 -12.42 35.41 -17.67
C MET A 1 -12.41 34.41 -16.53
N ASN A 2 -13.11 33.28 -16.71
CA ASN A 2 -13.36 32.28 -15.66
C ASN A 2 -12.32 31.17 -15.79
N GLY A 3 -11.33 31.15 -14.89
CA GLY A 3 -10.39 30.05 -14.72
C GLY A 3 -10.94 29.06 -13.69
N GLY A 4 -11.79 28.15 -14.16
CA GLY A 4 -12.26 27.00 -13.37
C GLY A 4 -11.36 25.80 -13.63
N TRP A 5 -10.82 25.23 -12.55
CA TRP A 5 -10.37 23.84 -12.56
C TRP A 5 -11.65 23.03 -12.64
N SER A 6 -11.92 22.36 -13.77
CA SER A 6 -13.26 21.81 -14.00
C SER A 6 -13.60 20.69 -13.01
N ASP A 7 -14.76 20.86 -12.40
CA ASP A 7 -15.80 19.90 -11.98
C ASP A 7 -15.57 18.41 -12.30
N ARG A 8 -15.81 17.56 -11.28
CA ARG A 8 -15.77 16.09 -11.32
C ARG A 8 -16.49 15.48 -12.55
N LYS A 9 -15.76 14.64 -13.30
CA LYS A 9 -16.15 13.30 -13.87
C LYS A 9 -15.23 12.88 -15.05
N SER A 10 -13.91 12.86 -14.86
CA SER A 10 -12.99 12.18 -15.79
C SER A 10 -11.63 11.94 -15.13
N ASP A 11 -10.94 10.87 -15.54
CA ASP A 11 -9.54 10.53 -15.24
C ASP A 11 -8.56 11.57 -15.86
N SER A 12 -8.79 12.84 -15.56
CA SER A 12 -8.08 13.96 -16.15
C SER A 12 -6.92 14.41 -15.26
N ILE A 13 -5.79 14.69 -15.91
CA ILE A 13 -4.54 15.09 -15.26
C ILE A 13 -4.71 16.42 -14.50
N GLY A 14 -4.17 16.50 -13.28
CA GLY A 14 -4.22 17.73 -12.48
C GLY A 14 -3.41 18.85 -13.14
N SER A 15 -3.78 20.13 -12.96
CA SER A 15 -3.07 21.19 -13.69
C SER A 15 -1.60 21.35 -13.24
N ILE A 16 -1.26 21.17 -11.95
CA ILE A 16 0.13 21.18 -11.47
C ILE A 16 0.92 19.98 -12.00
N GLU A 17 0.29 18.81 -12.06
CA GLU A 17 0.88 17.57 -12.62
C GLU A 17 1.20 17.76 -14.12
N SER A 18 0.29 18.40 -14.86
CA SER A 18 0.50 18.78 -16.27
C SER A 18 1.61 19.83 -16.42
N ALA A 19 1.55 20.92 -15.64
CA ALA A 19 2.57 21.95 -15.57
C ALA A 19 2.49 22.71 -14.23
N PRO A 20 3.61 22.90 -13.53
CA PRO A 20 4.98 22.78 -14.03
C PRO A 20 5.63 21.39 -13.86
N HIS A 21 4.99 20.41 -13.21
CA HIS A 21 5.62 19.11 -12.86
C HIS A 21 6.23 18.39 -14.08
N ASN A 22 5.44 18.06 -15.10
CA ASN A 22 5.95 17.37 -16.28
C ASN A 22 6.97 18.20 -17.08
N THR A 23 6.92 19.53 -16.99
CA THR A 23 7.89 20.41 -17.65
C THR A 23 9.28 20.28 -17.02
N VAL A 24 9.36 20.26 -15.68
CA VAL A 24 10.63 20.11 -14.97
C VAL A 24 11.22 18.73 -15.19
N HIS A 25 10.41 17.67 -15.10
CA HIS A 25 10.84 16.30 -15.42
C HIS A 25 11.51 16.21 -16.80
N LYS A 26 10.85 16.73 -17.84
CA LYS A 26 11.39 16.74 -19.22
C LYS A 26 12.62 17.62 -19.40
N TRP A 27 12.71 18.73 -18.66
CA TRP A 27 13.83 19.67 -18.78
C TRP A 27 15.10 19.15 -18.11
N VAL A 28 14.98 18.45 -16.97
CA VAL A 28 16.13 17.89 -16.24
C VAL A 28 16.60 16.56 -16.86
N GLY A 29 15.69 15.76 -17.45
CA GLY A 29 16.04 14.49 -18.08
C GLY A 29 17.13 14.62 -19.16
N ALA A 30 18.06 13.67 -19.21
CA ALA A 30 19.23 13.76 -20.06
C ALA A 30 18.88 13.46 -21.52
N ALA A 31 19.02 14.45 -22.39
CA ALA A 31 18.60 14.35 -23.79
C ALA A 31 19.43 13.37 -24.64
N ASP A 32 20.57 12.90 -24.14
CA ASP A 32 21.47 11.94 -24.78
C ASP A 32 21.18 10.47 -24.40
N THR A 33 20.18 10.24 -23.54
CA THR A 33 19.71 8.90 -23.17
C THR A 33 18.49 8.50 -24.02
N PRO A 34 18.23 7.19 -24.23
CA PRO A 34 17.17 6.74 -25.13
C PRO A 34 15.75 7.19 -24.76
N ASN A 35 15.47 7.43 -23.47
CA ASN A 35 14.14 7.79 -22.96
C ASN A 35 14.18 9.01 -22.04
N ASN A 36 15.19 9.87 -22.17
CA ASN A 36 15.40 11.04 -21.32
C ASN A 36 15.61 10.67 -19.82
N GLU A 37 16.19 9.51 -19.54
CA GLU A 37 16.62 9.14 -18.20
C GLU A 37 17.56 10.21 -17.57
N ASP A 38 17.59 10.37 -16.25
CA ASP A 38 16.74 9.71 -15.26
C ASP A 38 15.41 10.47 -15.08
N MET A 39 15.45 11.80 -14.88
CA MET A 39 14.28 12.64 -14.56
C MET A 39 13.19 12.71 -15.63
N GLY A 40 13.49 12.44 -16.90
CA GLY A 40 12.53 12.59 -18.00
C GLY A 40 11.53 11.43 -18.14
N THR A 41 11.72 10.32 -17.41
CA THR A 41 10.83 9.16 -17.44
C THR A 41 10.58 8.59 -16.04
N PHE A 42 9.35 8.16 -15.77
CA PHE A 42 8.91 7.81 -14.41
C PHE A 42 9.65 6.61 -13.80
N TYR A 43 10.03 5.60 -14.59
CA TYR A 43 10.68 4.40 -14.06
C TYR A 43 12.13 4.62 -13.62
N THR A 44 12.75 5.73 -14.01
CA THR A 44 14.09 6.12 -13.57
C THR A 44 14.15 7.42 -12.79
N ALA A 45 13.10 8.25 -12.81
CA ALA A 45 13.16 9.61 -12.26
C ALA A 45 13.70 9.66 -10.83
N ALA A 46 13.26 8.74 -9.96
CA ALA A 46 13.71 8.69 -8.57
C ALA A 46 15.18 8.27 -8.38
N ARG A 47 15.90 7.84 -9.42
CA ARG A 47 17.35 7.56 -9.37
C ARG A 47 18.18 8.85 -9.31
N ASP A 48 17.65 9.94 -9.84
CA ASP A 48 18.24 11.27 -9.72
C ASP A 48 17.83 11.88 -8.36
N PRO A 49 18.79 12.22 -7.47
CA PRO A 49 18.47 12.82 -6.17
C PRO A 49 17.67 14.12 -6.25
N THR A 50 17.66 14.82 -7.39
CA THR A 50 16.86 16.04 -7.60
C THR A 50 15.35 15.77 -7.72
N PHE A 51 14.95 14.51 -7.92
CA PHE A 51 13.55 14.08 -7.89
C PHE A 51 12.84 14.47 -6.59
N TYR A 52 13.46 14.17 -5.45
CA TYR A 52 12.87 14.40 -4.12
C TYR A 52 12.64 15.89 -3.80
N PRO A 53 13.62 16.82 -3.97
CA PRO A 53 13.36 18.24 -3.77
C PRO A 53 12.41 18.83 -4.82
N HIS A 54 12.35 18.28 -6.04
CA HIS A 54 11.31 18.67 -7.01
C HIS A 54 9.92 18.35 -6.45
N HIS A 55 9.69 17.10 -6.03
CA HIS A 55 8.41 16.65 -5.46
C HIS A 55 8.09 17.30 -4.11
N ALA A 56 9.09 17.63 -3.30
CA ALA A 56 8.89 18.42 -2.07
C ALA A 56 8.33 19.82 -2.37
N ASN A 57 8.74 20.45 -3.49
CA ASN A 57 8.14 21.71 -3.90
C ASN A 57 6.74 21.53 -4.50
N ILE A 58 6.42 20.38 -5.12
CA ILE A 58 5.05 20.04 -5.54
C ILE A 58 4.12 19.88 -4.31
N ASP A 59 4.58 19.19 -3.27
CA ASP A 59 3.86 19.07 -1.99
C ASP A 59 3.61 20.46 -1.36
N ARG A 60 4.64 21.31 -1.35
CA ARG A 60 4.50 22.71 -0.91
C ARG A 60 3.43 23.48 -1.70
N LEU A 61 3.30 23.25 -3.02
CA LEU A 61 2.29 23.92 -3.84
C LEU A 61 0.86 23.52 -3.46
N TRP A 62 0.63 22.27 -3.01
CA TRP A 62 -0.67 21.87 -2.45
C TRP A 62 -0.99 22.73 -1.22
N VAL A 63 -0.07 22.84 -0.26
CA VAL A 63 -0.28 23.66 0.94
C VAL A 63 -0.56 25.13 0.58
N MET A 64 0.22 25.69 -0.36
CA MET A 64 -0.01 27.06 -0.82
C MET A 64 -1.38 27.24 -1.48
N TRP A 65 -1.78 26.30 -2.33
CA TRP A 65 -3.06 26.35 -3.04
C TRP A 65 -4.24 26.42 -2.06
N LYS A 66 -4.21 25.65 -0.97
CA LYS A 66 -5.23 25.73 0.10
C LYS A 66 -5.29 27.12 0.75
N ASN A 67 -4.13 27.72 0.99
CA ASN A 67 -4.02 29.02 1.65
C ASN A 67 -4.48 30.21 0.77
N LEU A 68 -4.67 30.01 -0.55
CA LEU A 68 -5.24 31.04 -1.43
C LEU A 68 -6.75 31.25 -1.22
N GLY A 69 -7.41 30.40 -0.42
CA GLY A 69 -8.84 30.48 -0.14
C GLY A 69 -9.70 30.23 -1.39
N GLN A 70 -10.87 30.87 -1.47
CA GLN A 70 -11.81 30.79 -2.61
C GLN A 70 -12.36 29.37 -2.87
N GLY A 71 -12.64 28.61 -1.80
CA GLY A 71 -13.21 27.26 -1.92
C GLY A 71 -12.20 26.16 -2.27
N ARG A 72 -10.89 26.47 -2.30
CA ARG A 72 -9.82 25.48 -2.42
C ARG A 72 -9.69 24.71 -1.10
N LYS A 73 -10.08 23.44 -1.12
CA LYS A 73 -10.09 22.54 0.04
C LYS A 73 -9.62 21.15 -0.38
N ASP A 74 -9.18 20.36 0.60
CA ASP A 74 -8.91 18.94 0.38
C ASP A 74 -10.19 18.21 -0.06
N TYR A 75 -10.03 17.03 -0.66
CA TYR A 75 -11.13 16.13 -1.06
C TYR A 75 -11.75 15.41 0.15
N SER A 76 -12.01 16.15 1.23
CA SER A 76 -12.50 15.62 2.50
C SER A 76 -13.95 15.13 2.45
N ASP A 77 -14.63 15.30 1.32
CA ASP A 77 -16.01 14.85 1.06
C ASP A 77 -16.08 13.67 0.08
N ASP A 78 -14.94 13.07 -0.27
CA ASP A 78 -14.80 11.99 -1.24
C ASP A 78 -14.28 10.72 -0.58
N LEU A 79 -15.18 9.76 -0.29
CA LEU A 79 -14.79 8.52 0.38
C LEU A 79 -13.85 7.67 -0.47
N ASP A 80 -14.06 7.60 -1.78
CA ASP A 80 -13.20 6.83 -2.68
C ASP A 80 -11.75 7.37 -2.66
N TRP A 81 -11.59 8.70 -2.57
CA TRP A 81 -10.28 9.33 -2.42
C TRP A 81 -9.68 9.11 -1.01
N LEU A 82 -10.50 9.24 0.04
CA LEU A 82 -10.03 9.12 1.43
C LEU A 82 -9.66 7.68 1.82
N GLU A 83 -10.31 6.69 1.21
CA GLU A 83 -10.08 5.26 1.43
C GLU A 83 -9.06 4.67 0.45
N SER A 84 -8.48 5.49 -0.43
CA SER A 84 -7.37 5.09 -1.29
C SER A 84 -6.13 4.76 -0.45
N ASN A 85 -5.54 3.58 -0.68
CA ASN A 85 -4.39 3.09 0.09
C ASN A 85 -3.14 3.00 -0.78
N PHE A 86 -1.98 3.29 -0.17
CA PHE A 86 -0.67 3.18 -0.78
C PHE A 86 0.29 2.45 0.16
N PHE A 87 1.24 1.71 -0.39
CA PHE A 87 2.18 0.88 0.37
C PHE A 87 3.57 1.51 0.34
N PHE A 88 4.12 1.78 1.52
CA PHE A 88 5.47 2.33 1.69
C PHE A 88 6.22 1.54 2.76
N TYR A 89 7.54 1.50 2.63
CA TYR A 89 8.44 1.15 3.72
C TYR A 89 8.70 2.39 4.57
N ASP A 90 8.74 2.25 5.88
CA ASP A 90 9.22 3.32 6.77
C ASP A 90 10.76 3.38 6.83
N GLU A 91 11.32 4.28 7.63
CA GLU A 91 12.76 4.48 7.76
C GLU A 91 13.52 3.27 8.34
N ASN A 92 12.81 2.34 8.99
CA ASN A 92 13.36 1.11 9.55
C ASN A 92 13.15 -0.09 8.62
N ALA A 93 12.61 0.15 7.41
CA ALA A 93 12.19 -0.86 6.46
C ALA A 93 10.98 -1.72 6.91
N ASN A 94 10.18 -1.22 7.84
CA ASN A 94 8.93 -1.87 8.24
C ASN A 94 7.89 -1.67 7.13
N LEU A 95 7.12 -2.72 6.83
CA LEU A 95 6.09 -2.70 5.80
C LEU A 95 4.69 -2.69 6.46
N VAL A 96 3.90 -1.66 6.15
CA VAL A 96 2.43 -1.60 6.21
C VAL A 96 1.75 -1.69 7.59
N ARG A 97 1.18 -0.55 8.00
CA ARG A 97 0.13 -0.44 9.02
C ARG A 97 -1.24 -0.62 8.39
N VAL A 98 -2.04 -1.53 8.91
CA VAL A 98 -3.43 -1.77 8.47
C VAL A 98 -4.38 -1.29 9.55
N LYS A 99 -5.30 -0.39 9.19
CA LYS A 99 -6.33 0.10 10.12
C LYS A 99 -7.36 -0.99 10.41
N ARG A 100 -7.74 -1.10 11.69
CA ARG A 100 -8.80 -2.01 12.11
C ARG A 100 -10.18 -1.35 11.97
N PRO A 101 -11.16 -1.98 11.30
CA PRO A 101 -12.46 -1.35 11.08
C PRO A 101 -13.36 -1.30 12.34
N LYS A 102 -13.17 -2.22 13.30
CA LYS A 102 -13.88 -2.22 14.59
C LYS A 102 -12.94 -2.67 15.73
N LYS A 103 -13.04 -2.02 16.88
CA LYS A 103 -12.29 -2.34 18.12
C LYS A 103 -13.24 -2.88 19.18
N LEU A 104 -12.69 -3.49 20.25
CA LEU A 104 -13.45 -3.87 21.45
C LEU A 104 -14.72 -4.70 21.15
N ARG A 105 -14.59 -5.71 20.30
CA ARG A 105 -15.71 -6.59 19.98
C ARG A 105 -16.12 -7.40 21.22
N SER A 106 -17.42 -7.47 21.45
CA SER A 106 -18.00 -8.33 22.47
C SER A 106 -17.78 -9.82 22.13
N LYS A 107 -17.86 -10.70 23.14
CA LYS A 107 -17.75 -12.15 22.91
C LYS A 107 -18.74 -12.67 21.86
N VAL A 108 -19.96 -12.14 21.87
CA VAL A 108 -21.01 -12.51 20.90
C VAL A 108 -20.62 -12.11 19.48
N GLU A 109 -20.08 -10.90 19.30
CA GLU A 109 -19.61 -10.45 17.97
C GLU A 109 -18.42 -11.27 17.48
N LYS A 110 -17.49 -11.65 18.36
CA LYS A 110 -16.37 -12.54 18.00
C LYS A 110 -16.81 -13.98 17.69
N GLU A 111 -17.92 -14.43 18.26
CA GLU A 111 -18.55 -15.72 17.94
C GLU A 111 -19.34 -15.68 16.62
N GLN A 112 -19.88 -14.52 16.23
CA GLN A 112 -20.64 -14.33 14.99
C GLN A 112 -19.78 -13.94 13.79
N GLU A 113 -18.67 -13.22 13.99
CA GLU A 113 -17.81 -12.71 12.92
C GLU A 113 -16.32 -12.99 13.24
N GLU A 114 -15.60 -13.57 12.27
CA GLU A 114 -14.14 -13.69 12.29
C GLU A 114 -13.52 -12.42 11.69
N GLU A 115 -12.56 -11.83 12.39
CA GLU A 115 -11.70 -10.77 11.84
C GLU A 115 -10.61 -11.45 11.01
N VAL A 116 -10.58 -11.14 9.72
CA VAL A 116 -9.76 -11.82 8.73
C VAL A 116 -8.83 -10.81 8.08
N LEU A 117 -7.53 -11.07 8.17
CA LEU A 117 -6.53 -10.38 7.37
C LEU A 117 -6.61 -10.90 5.94
N VAL A 118 -6.77 -9.97 4.99
CA VAL A 118 -6.88 -10.24 3.57
C VAL A 118 -5.74 -9.55 2.84
N ILE A 119 -4.94 -10.33 2.12
CA ILE A 119 -3.91 -9.85 1.20
C ILE A 119 -4.44 -10.11 -0.21
N GLU A 120 -4.75 -9.07 -0.96
CA GLU A 120 -5.28 -9.14 -2.33
C GLU A 120 -4.26 -8.68 -3.36
N GLY A 121 -4.46 -9.12 -4.61
CA GLY A 121 -3.58 -8.76 -5.72
C GLY A 121 -2.17 -9.30 -5.54
N ILE A 122 -2.03 -10.53 -5.04
CA ILE A 122 -0.74 -11.22 -4.98
C ILE A 122 -0.42 -11.70 -6.39
N GLU A 123 0.42 -10.94 -7.09
CA GLU A 123 0.83 -11.26 -8.46
C GLU A 123 2.24 -11.83 -8.51
N PHE A 124 2.40 -12.91 -9.27
CA PHE A 124 3.68 -13.59 -9.48
C PHE A 124 3.62 -14.45 -10.75
N GLU A 125 4.77 -14.88 -11.26
CA GLU A 125 4.85 -15.81 -12.39
C GLU A 125 4.59 -17.25 -11.91
N SER A 126 3.66 -17.97 -12.55
CA SER A 126 3.24 -19.32 -12.13
C SER A 126 4.31 -20.41 -12.31
N ASP A 127 5.38 -20.10 -13.04
CA ASP A 127 6.54 -20.95 -13.20
C ASP A 127 7.54 -20.85 -12.04
N LYS A 128 7.28 -19.98 -11.04
CA LYS A 128 8.12 -19.85 -9.85
C LYS A 128 7.37 -20.34 -8.61
N SER A 129 8.10 -21.04 -7.76
CA SER A 129 7.62 -21.34 -6.41
C SER A 129 7.78 -20.10 -5.53
N ILE A 130 6.72 -19.70 -4.86
CA ILE A 130 6.66 -18.53 -3.99
C ILE A 130 6.29 -18.97 -2.58
N LYS A 131 7.01 -18.43 -1.59
CA LYS A 131 6.62 -18.57 -0.19
C LYS A 131 6.96 -17.30 0.59
N PHE A 132 5.99 -16.79 1.34
CA PHE A 132 6.24 -15.79 2.36
C PHE A 132 5.43 -16.10 3.62
N ASP A 133 6.00 -15.74 4.75
CA ASP A 133 5.36 -15.85 6.05
C ASP A 133 4.74 -14.50 6.42
N VAL A 134 3.64 -14.54 7.17
CA VAL A 134 2.83 -13.39 7.55
C VAL A 134 2.79 -13.33 9.07
N HIS A 135 3.15 -12.18 9.60
CA HIS A 135 3.20 -11.90 11.04
C HIS A 135 2.38 -10.66 11.36
N VAL A 136 1.85 -10.59 12.58
CA VAL A 136 1.03 -9.48 13.09
C VAL A 136 1.65 -8.98 14.38
N ASN A 137 1.95 -7.68 14.44
CA ASN A 137 2.56 -7.01 15.60
C ASN A 137 3.78 -7.75 16.18
N ASP A 138 4.59 -8.35 15.32
CA ASP A 138 5.81 -9.07 15.71
C ASP A 138 7.02 -8.14 15.78
N ASP A 139 8.04 -8.57 16.51
CA ASP A 139 9.35 -7.91 16.45
C ASP A 139 10.05 -8.28 15.13
N GLU A 140 10.43 -7.27 14.34
CA GLU A 140 11.06 -7.48 13.05
C GLU A 140 12.52 -7.95 13.18
N ASP A 141 13.19 -7.62 14.29
CA ASP A 141 14.55 -8.05 14.58
C ASP A 141 14.60 -9.48 15.13
N GLU A 142 13.51 -9.93 15.75
CA GLU A 142 13.36 -11.28 16.34
C GLU A 142 12.01 -11.90 15.97
N LEU A 143 11.82 -12.14 14.67
CA LEU A 143 10.59 -12.73 14.15
C LEU A 143 10.26 -14.06 14.83
N SER A 144 9.01 -14.15 15.28
CA SER A 144 8.48 -15.26 16.03
C SER A 144 8.37 -16.55 15.21
N GLU A 145 8.59 -17.69 15.85
CA GLU A 145 8.42 -19.01 15.21
C GLU A 145 6.94 -19.34 14.93
N PRO A 146 6.63 -20.31 14.05
CA PRO A 146 5.25 -20.67 13.70
C PRO A 146 4.35 -21.15 14.86
N ASN A 147 4.91 -21.37 16.04
CA ASN A 147 4.21 -21.78 17.26
C ASN A 147 3.86 -20.61 18.19
N GLN A 148 4.28 -19.39 17.87
CA GLN A 148 4.04 -18.17 18.63
C GLN A 148 2.79 -17.44 18.12
N ALA A 149 2.32 -16.45 18.90
CA ALA A 149 1.03 -15.81 18.65
C ALA A 149 1.06 -14.86 17.45
N GLU A 150 2.22 -14.24 17.22
CA GLU A 150 2.50 -13.22 16.23
C GLU A 150 2.52 -13.81 14.80
N PHE A 151 2.90 -15.09 14.66
CA PHE A 151 2.86 -15.79 13.39
C PHE A 151 1.42 -16.17 13.02
N VAL A 152 0.91 -15.61 11.92
CA VAL A 152 -0.48 -15.85 11.50
C VAL A 152 -0.60 -16.87 10.37
N GLY A 153 0.40 -17.00 9.51
CA GLY A 153 0.42 -18.06 8.50
C GLY A 153 1.46 -17.88 7.41
N SER A 154 1.49 -18.82 6.46
CA SER A 154 2.33 -18.75 5.27
C SER A 154 1.48 -18.80 4.01
N PHE A 155 1.78 -17.91 3.06
CA PHE A 155 1.36 -18.11 1.67
C PHE A 155 2.37 -19.00 0.96
N VAL A 156 1.87 -20.03 0.27
CA VAL A 156 2.70 -20.94 -0.54
C VAL A 156 2.05 -21.14 -1.89
N SER A 157 2.79 -20.87 -2.95
CA SER A 157 2.46 -21.28 -4.31
C SER A 157 3.61 -22.10 -4.88
N LEU A 158 3.29 -23.23 -5.50
CA LEU A 158 4.27 -24.12 -6.12
C LEU A 158 4.24 -23.93 -7.63
N HIS A 159 5.39 -24.17 -8.27
CA HIS A 159 5.48 -24.24 -9.72
C HIS A 159 4.37 -25.13 -10.29
N HIS A 160 3.54 -24.55 -11.14
CA HIS A 160 2.58 -25.26 -11.96
C HIS A 160 2.94 -24.95 -13.42
N GLY A 161 3.18 -25.98 -14.24
CA GLY A 161 3.77 -25.89 -15.59
C GLY A 161 2.95 -25.14 -16.65
N HIS A 162 2.07 -24.24 -16.23
CA HIS A 162 1.45 -23.21 -17.05
C HIS A 162 2.33 -21.96 -17.00
N ASN A 163 2.62 -21.38 -18.16
CA ASN A 163 3.35 -20.11 -18.25
C ASN A 163 2.36 -18.95 -18.18
N GLY A 164 2.57 -18.01 -17.25
CA GLY A 164 1.85 -16.74 -17.21
C GLY A 164 1.85 -16.08 -15.83
N LYS A 165 1.52 -14.79 -15.81
CA LYS A 165 1.22 -14.08 -14.56
C LYS A 165 -0.06 -14.61 -13.94
N THR A 166 0.03 -14.96 -12.67
CA THR A 166 -1.11 -15.36 -11.85
C THR A 166 -1.36 -14.30 -10.79
N SER A 167 -2.63 -14.03 -10.52
CA SER A 167 -3.06 -13.17 -9.41
C SER A 167 -3.94 -13.98 -8.47
N THR A 168 -3.69 -13.86 -7.17
CA THR A 168 -4.46 -14.56 -6.13
C THR A 168 -4.63 -13.70 -4.88
N ARG A 169 -5.33 -14.25 -3.89
CA ARG A 169 -5.52 -13.64 -2.57
C ARG A 169 -5.20 -14.63 -1.47
N PHE A 170 -4.74 -14.10 -0.34
CA PHE A 170 -4.52 -14.86 0.89
C PHE A 170 -5.46 -14.31 1.98
N LYS A 171 -6.12 -15.20 2.72
CA LYS A 171 -7.02 -14.85 3.82
C LYS A 171 -6.64 -15.67 5.06
N VAL A 172 -6.53 -15.02 6.21
CA VAL A 172 -6.23 -15.67 7.47
C VAL A 172 -7.01 -15.04 8.62
N GLY A 173 -7.64 -15.87 9.45
CA GLY A 173 -8.36 -15.41 10.64
C GLY A 173 -7.38 -14.98 11.73
N ILE A 174 -7.55 -13.77 12.24
CA ILE A 174 -6.65 -13.15 13.22
C ILE A 174 -7.32 -12.91 14.59
N SER A 175 -8.61 -13.26 14.77
CA SER A 175 -9.30 -12.94 16.04
C SER A 175 -8.61 -13.54 17.25
N LYS A 176 -8.14 -14.79 17.15
CA LYS A 176 -7.42 -15.47 18.23
C LYS A 176 -6.01 -14.91 18.43
N VAL A 177 -5.38 -14.45 17.36
CA VAL A 177 -4.06 -13.82 17.40
C VAL A 177 -4.16 -12.51 18.20
N LEU A 178 -5.15 -11.67 17.87
CA LEU A 178 -5.37 -10.40 18.56
C LEU A 178 -5.67 -10.58 20.06
N GLU A 179 -6.40 -11.63 20.43
CA GLU A 179 -6.63 -11.97 21.84
C GLU A 179 -5.34 -12.37 22.56
N ASN A 180 -4.49 -13.17 21.92
CA ASN A 180 -3.23 -13.62 22.50
C ASN A 180 -2.21 -12.47 22.63
N LEU A 181 -2.24 -11.52 21.69
CA LEU A 181 -1.36 -10.34 21.68
C LEU A 181 -1.90 -9.18 22.52
N GLU A 182 -3.06 -9.33 23.15
CA GLU A 182 -3.78 -8.25 23.86
C GLU A 182 -4.05 -6.99 23.01
N ALA A 183 -4.04 -7.13 21.68
CA ALA A 183 -4.15 -6.05 20.70
C ALA A 183 -5.61 -5.65 20.36
N ASP A 184 -6.58 -6.04 21.18
CA ASP A 184 -8.01 -5.78 20.95
C ASP A 184 -8.35 -4.27 20.93
N LEU A 185 -7.53 -3.45 21.58
CA LEU A 185 -7.68 -1.99 21.68
C LEU A 185 -6.96 -1.22 20.57
N ASP A 186 -6.05 -1.87 19.83
CA ASP A 186 -5.18 -1.18 18.90
C ASP A 186 -5.96 -0.66 17.69
N ASP A 187 -5.57 0.54 17.23
CA ASP A 187 -6.16 1.23 16.08
C ASP A 187 -5.69 0.65 14.76
N ASP A 188 -4.41 0.28 14.73
CA ASP A 188 -3.68 -0.20 13.58
C ASP A 188 -2.93 -1.48 13.98
N LEU A 189 -2.74 -2.38 13.01
CA LEU A 189 -1.85 -3.52 13.14
C LEU A 189 -0.67 -3.35 12.20
N VAL A 190 0.51 -3.74 12.66
CA VAL A 190 1.71 -3.84 11.82
C VAL A 190 1.72 -5.25 11.22
N ILE A 191 1.79 -5.33 9.88
CA ILE A 191 1.76 -6.60 9.15
C ILE A 191 3.11 -6.85 8.50
N THR A 192 3.90 -7.74 9.09
CA THR A 192 5.22 -8.06 8.57
C THR A 192 5.15 -9.24 7.61
N LEU A 193 5.62 -9.02 6.38
CA LEU A 193 5.64 -10.02 5.31
C LEU A 193 7.07 -10.46 5.03
N VAL A 194 7.34 -11.75 5.27
CA VAL A 194 8.70 -12.28 5.28
C VAL A 194 8.89 -13.22 4.09
N PRO A 195 9.49 -12.77 2.97
CA PRO A 195 9.72 -13.63 1.81
C PRO A 195 10.75 -14.72 2.17
N LYS A 196 10.33 -15.98 2.06
CA LYS A 196 11.21 -17.15 2.25
C LYS A 196 11.69 -17.73 0.91
N VAL A 197 10.84 -17.67 -0.12
CA VAL A 197 11.15 -18.15 -1.49
C VAL A 197 10.53 -17.18 -2.50
N GLY A 198 11.30 -16.80 -3.54
CA GLY A 198 10.82 -15.87 -4.58
C GLY A 198 10.94 -14.38 -4.18
N LYS A 199 12.00 -14.01 -3.45
CA LYS A 199 12.22 -12.61 -3.04
C LYS A 199 12.33 -11.69 -4.26
N GLY A 200 11.51 -10.65 -4.31
CA GLY A 200 11.46 -9.68 -5.43
C GLY A 200 10.62 -10.12 -6.63
N GLU A 201 9.97 -11.29 -6.55
CA GLU A 201 9.17 -11.88 -7.64
C GLU A 201 7.66 -11.80 -7.40
N VAL A 202 7.27 -11.13 -6.31
CA VAL A 202 5.88 -10.99 -5.86
C VAL A 202 5.55 -9.51 -5.72
N SER A 203 4.44 -9.09 -6.30
CA SER A 203 3.80 -7.81 -5.98
C SER A 203 2.52 -8.03 -5.20
N ILE A 204 2.25 -7.13 -4.26
CA ILE A 204 1.05 -7.15 -3.42
C ILE A 204 0.24 -5.90 -3.74
N GLY A 205 -1.04 -6.11 -4.05
CA GLY A 205 -1.95 -5.04 -4.44
C GLY A 205 -2.61 -4.36 -3.24
N ASN A 206 -3.15 -5.14 -2.29
CA ASN A 206 -3.82 -4.59 -1.11
C ASN A 206 -3.66 -5.47 0.13
N ILE A 207 -3.65 -4.86 1.31
CA ILE A 207 -3.72 -5.55 2.60
C ILE A 207 -4.79 -4.84 3.45
N MET A 208 -5.81 -5.58 3.87
CA MET A 208 -6.95 -5.05 4.62
C MET A 208 -7.50 -6.07 5.62
N ILE A 209 -8.35 -5.60 6.53
CA ILE A 209 -9.05 -6.44 7.51
C ILE A 209 -10.54 -6.43 7.19
N GLU A 210 -11.12 -7.63 7.06
CA GLU A 210 -12.55 -7.84 6.81
C GLU A 210 -13.18 -8.64 7.96
N PHE A 211 -14.50 -8.48 8.14
CA PHE A 211 -15.29 -9.33 9.04
C PHE A 211 -16.08 -10.35 8.23
N LEU A 212 -15.85 -11.64 8.48
CA LEU A 212 -16.57 -12.73 7.82
C LEU A 212 -17.47 -13.47 8.82
N PRO A 213 -18.73 -13.77 8.48
CA PRO A 213 -19.62 -14.52 9.37
C PRO A 213 -19.07 -15.91 9.71
N LYS A 214 -19.12 -16.27 10.99
CA LYS A 214 -18.96 -17.64 11.49
C LYS A 214 -20.34 -18.30 11.45
N TYR A 215 -20.43 -19.40 10.70
CA TYR A 215 -21.67 -20.13 10.48
C TYR A 215 -22.29 -20.68 11.77
#